data_AF-A0A6V2T9L9-F1
#
_entry.id   AF-A0A6V2T9L9-F1
#
_cell.length_a   1.000
_cell.length_b   1.000
_cell.length_c   1.000
_cell.angle_alpha   90.00
_cell.angle_beta   90.00
_cell.angle_gamma   90.00
#
_symmetry.space_group_name_H-M   'P 1'
#
loop_
_entity.id
_entity.type
_entity.pdbx_description
1 polymer ?
#
loop_
_entity_poly.entity_id
_entity_poly.type
_entity_poly.pdbx_seq_one_letter_code
_entity_poly.pdbx_strand_id
1 'polypeptide(L)'
;GRQRDGLQSRRSSRARPMEYSFGFVGVGTMNAAIVRGIATLPAPPKSLVLSPRGAARAAELSAEFGPLVTVAKDNQAVVDASDVVFVGVLPRLGEEVLRALRFSERHTVVSLLSTMPLAEVRACCAPVPPASVVRAIPLPPVAKQRGACVMTPRHAPVAALFSKLGTVVEVDSEEEMRKMIGITCLMGQLYAQQLAAQSWLQEQGVDAGAAARWVGAVYHTVSYDSATPGPDTFASLVEEQTPGGLNEQVLREMREAGASLALRDSLDDVLARIEGRPAAARERTAYSSSPADPSP
;
A
#
# COMPACT_ATOMS: atom_id res chain seq x y z
N GLY A 1 6.30 -55.72 -21.58
CA GLY A 1 6.54 -56.05 -20.17
C GLY A 1 7.07 -54.84 -19.45
N ARG A 2 6.31 -54.38 -18.43
CA ARG A 2 6.69 -53.46 -17.33
C ARG A 2 7.19 -52.05 -17.72
N GLN A 3 6.22 -51.16 -17.95
CA GLN A 3 6.20 -49.88 -17.24
C GLN A 3 5.85 -50.15 -15.78
N ARG A 4 6.63 -49.64 -14.82
CA ARG A 4 6.18 -49.25 -13.47
C ARG A 4 7.32 -48.56 -12.72
N ASP A 5 6.90 -47.58 -11.93
CA ASP A 5 7.55 -47.04 -10.73
C ASP A 5 8.55 -45.89 -10.91
N GLY A 6 7.98 -44.69 -10.99
CA GLY A 6 8.66 -43.43 -10.72
C GLY A 6 7.71 -42.30 -10.32
N LEU A 7 6.49 -42.60 -9.86
CA LEU A 7 5.53 -41.60 -9.38
C LEU A 7 5.60 -41.53 -7.85
N GLN A 8 6.74 -41.14 -7.30
CA GLN A 8 6.80 -40.70 -5.90
C GLN A 8 6.27 -39.27 -5.82
N SER A 9 4.97 -39.16 -5.56
CA SER A 9 4.40 -38.33 -4.49
C SER A 9 5.23 -37.08 -4.16
N ARG A 10 5.10 -36.02 -4.96
CA ARG A 10 5.33 -34.64 -4.50
C ARG A 10 4.27 -34.33 -3.45
N ARG A 11 4.52 -34.72 -2.19
CA ARG A 11 3.82 -34.15 -1.04
C ARG A 11 4.08 -32.65 -1.10
N SER A 12 3.03 -31.88 -1.37
CA SER A 12 3.01 -30.43 -1.15
C SER A 12 3.54 -30.18 0.26
N SER A 13 4.76 -29.65 0.37
CA SER A 13 5.29 -29.19 1.65
C SER A 13 4.50 -27.95 2.00
N ARG A 14 3.38 -28.14 2.70
CA ARG A 14 2.60 -27.05 3.29
C ARG A 14 3.59 -26.26 4.15
N ALA A 15 3.93 -25.06 3.72
CA ALA A 15 4.90 -24.21 4.40
C ALA A 15 4.45 -24.05 5.86
N ARG A 16 5.40 -24.14 6.80
CA ARG A 16 5.08 -24.03 8.23
C ARG A 16 4.41 -22.67 8.49
N PRO A 17 3.33 -22.62 9.29
CA PRO A 17 2.72 -21.35 9.69
C PRO A 17 3.75 -20.43 10.31
N MET A 18 3.58 -19.11 10.13
CA MET A 18 4.42 -18.17 10.88
C MET A 18 4.09 -18.33 12.37
N GLU A 19 5.10 -18.45 13.22
CA GLU A 19 4.89 -18.63 14.68
C GLU A 19 4.38 -17.36 15.39
N TYR A 20 4.36 -16.23 14.67
CA TYR A 20 3.95 -14.93 15.19
C TYR A 20 2.44 -14.71 15.13
N SER A 21 1.95 -13.96 16.12
CA SER A 21 0.58 -13.44 16.23
C SER A 21 0.57 -11.96 15.86
N PHE A 22 -0.34 -11.54 14.98
CA PHE A 22 -0.45 -10.15 14.53
C PHE A 22 -1.67 -9.47 15.13
N GLY A 23 -1.46 -8.31 15.76
CA GLY A 23 -2.51 -7.48 16.34
C GLY A 23 -2.79 -6.24 15.52
N PHE A 24 -4.06 -5.84 15.39
CA PHE A 24 -4.46 -4.66 14.62
C PHE A 24 -5.26 -3.69 15.50
N VAL A 25 -4.59 -2.63 15.94
CA VAL A 25 -5.22 -1.50 16.65
C VAL A 25 -5.83 -0.56 15.63
N GLY A 26 -7.16 -0.58 15.55
CA GLY A 26 -7.97 0.07 14.52
C GLY A 26 -8.17 -0.81 13.29
N VAL A 27 -9.41 -0.98 12.83
CA VAL A 27 -9.74 -1.80 11.63
C VAL A 27 -10.20 -0.91 10.47
N GLY A 28 -9.36 0.09 10.16
CA GLY A 28 -9.54 0.96 8.99
C GLY A 28 -9.26 0.23 7.67
N THR A 29 -9.33 0.96 6.55
CA THR A 29 -9.14 0.39 5.20
C THR A 29 -7.79 -0.29 5.05
N MET A 30 -6.72 0.31 5.59
CA MET A 30 -5.38 -0.24 5.43
C MET A 30 -5.10 -1.46 6.30
N ASN A 31 -5.47 -1.44 7.58
CA ASN A 31 -5.36 -2.63 8.42
C ASN A 31 -6.19 -3.79 7.89
N ALA A 32 -7.41 -3.53 7.37
CA ALA A 32 -8.20 -4.58 6.73
C ALA A 32 -7.54 -5.14 5.46
N ALA A 33 -6.90 -4.29 4.64
CA ALA A 33 -6.15 -4.74 3.48
C ALA A 33 -4.96 -5.62 3.89
N ILE A 34 -4.20 -5.23 4.91
CA ILE A 34 -3.08 -6.03 5.43
C ILE A 34 -3.58 -7.37 6.00
N VAL A 35 -4.67 -7.36 6.78
CA VAL A 35 -5.29 -8.59 7.31
C VAL A 35 -5.63 -9.56 6.19
N ARG A 36 -6.32 -9.11 5.13
CA ARG A 36 -6.65 -9.96 3.97
C ARG A 36 -5.41 -10.50 3.28
N GLY A 37 -4.41 -9.64 3.07
CA GLY A 37 -3.15 -10.04 2.46
C GLY A 37 -2.44 -11.14 3.25
N ILE A 38 -2.34 -10.97 4.57
CA ILE A 38 -1.69 -11.93 5.47
C ILE A 38 -2.49 -13.23 5.61
N ALA A 39 -3.81 -13.13 5.76
CA ALA A 39 -4.70 -14.28 5.96
C ALA A 39 -4.73 -15.23 4.74
N THR A 40 -4.47 -14.69 3.54
CA THR A 40 -4.46 -15.44 2.29
C THR A 40 -3.06 -15.91 1.87
N LEU A 41 -2.04 -15.73 2.71
CA LEU A 41 -0.69 -16.24 2.43
C LEU A 41 -0.68 -17.79 2.42
N PRO A 42 0.18 -18.44 1.61
CA PRO A 42 0.33 -19.89 1.62
C PRO A 42 0.68 -20.49 3.00
N ALA A 43 1.40 -19.70 3.82
CA ALA A 43 1.67 -19.96 5.23
C ALA A 43 1.06 -18.84 6.08
N PRO A 44 -0.19 -19.00 6.55
CA PRO A 44 -0.83 -18.01 7.40
C PRO A 44 -0.13 -17.93 8.77
N PRO A 45 -0.34 -16.84 9.53
CA PRO A 45 0.19 -16.71 10.88
C PRO A 45 -0.52 -17.61 11.89
N LYS A 46 0.01 -17.63 13.12
CA LYS A 46 -0.63 -18.29 14.26
C LYS A 46 -2.02 -17.72 14.55
N SER A 47 -2.15 -16.39 14.57
CA SER A 47 -3.43 -15.70 14.76
C SER A 47 -3.37 -14.25 14.29
N LEU A 48 -4.55 -13.72 13.96
CA LEU A 48 -4.82 -12.33 13.65
C LEU A 48 -5.82 -11.80 14.69
N VAL A 49 -5.42 -10.81 15.48
CA VAL A 49 -6.23 -10.26 16.58
C VAL A 49 -6.63 -8.83 16.24
N LEU A 50 -7.93 -8.57 16.13
CA LEU A 50 -8.46 -7.29 15.67
C LEU A 50 -9.05 -6.50 16.84
N SER A 51 -8.85 -5.18 16.82
CA SER A 51 -9.58 -4.25 17.67
C SER A 51 -11.09 -4.34 17.44
N PRO A 52 -11.93 -4.19 18.49
CA PRO A 52 -13.37 -4.09 18.33
C PRO A 52 -13.82 -2.75 17.71
N ARG A 53 -12.94 -1.75 17.65
CA ARG A 53 -13.24 -0.44 17.03
C ARG A 53 -13.24 -0.60 15.50
N GLY A 54 -14.38 -0.33 14.87
CA GLY A 54 -14.66 -0.69 13.48
C GLY A 54 -15.42 -2.02 13.35
N ALA A 55 -16.31 -2.30 14.32
CA ALA A 55 -17.00 -3.56 14.53
C ALA A 55 -17.55 -4.23 13.26
N ALA A 56 -18.16 -3.48 12.35
CA ALA A 56 -18.69 -4.03 11.10
C ALA A 56 -17.61 -4.73 10.26
N ARG A 57 -16.46 -4.07 10.07
CA ARG A 57 -15.34 -4.62 9.28
C ARG A 57 -14.57 -5.69 10.04
N ALA A 58 -14.43 -5.55 11.35
CA ALA A 58 -13.83 -6.59 12.19
C ALA A 58 -14.66 -7.89 12.16
N ALA A 59 -16.00 -7.76 12.22
CA ALA A 59 -16.92 -8.89 12.11
C ALA A 59 -16.90 -9.51 10.71
N GLU A 60 -16.87 -8.69 9.64
CA GLU A 60 -16.69 -9.15 8.26
C GLU A 60 -15.42 -9.99 8.11
N LEU A 61 -14.27 -9.49 8.57
CA LEU A 61 -12.99 -10.20 8.50
C LEU A 61 -12.98 -11.49 9.35
N SER A 62 -13.62 -11.47 10.53
CA SER A 62 -13.73 -12.65 11.38
C SER A 62 -14.62 -13.72 10.73
N ALA A 63 -15.72 -13.33 10.09
CA ALA A 63 -16.55 -14.25 9.32
C ALA A 63 -15.82 -14.78 8.07
N GLU A 64 -15.05 -13.94 7.38
CA GLU A 64 -14.30 -14.30 6.17
C GLU A 64 -13.20 -15.34 6.46
N PHE A 65 -12.48 -15.22 7.58
CA PHE A 65 -11.29 -16.04 7.87
C PHE A 65 -11.44 -17.00 9.07
N GLY A 66 -12.60 -17.02 9.71
CA GLY A 66 -12.96 -17.95 10.79
C GLY A 66 -11.93 -17.95 11.93
N PRO A 67 -11.41 -19.12 12.33
CA PRO A 67 -10.60 -19.26 13.56
C PRO A 67 -9.26 -18.53 13.50
N LEU A 68 -8.81 -18.11 12.31
CA LEU A 68 -7.58 -17.34 12.16
C LEU A 68 -7.74 -15.91 12.71
N VAL A 69 -8.95 -15.34 12.65
CA VAL A 69 -9.23 -13.95 13.00
C VAL A 69 -10.14 -13.88 14.22
N THR A 70 -9.62 -13.31 15.31
CA THR A 70 -10.36 -13.06 16.54
C THR A 70 -10.56 -11.57 16.77
N VAL A 71 -11.77 -11.15 17.12
CA VAL A 71 -12.04 -9.78 17.57
C VAL A 71 -11.85 -9.72 19.09
N ALA A 72 -10.91 -8.89 19.54
CA ALA A 72 -10.61 -8.73 20.96
C ALA A 72 -11.66 -7.86 21.68
N LYS A 73 -11.69 -7.93 23.01
CA LYS A 73 -12.60 -7.13 23.85
C LYS A 73 -12.27 -5.62 23.87
N ASP A 74 -11.00 -5.28 23.71
CA ASP A 74 -10.47 -3.91 23.71
C ASP A 74 -9.10 -3.88 23.02
N ASN A 75 -8.52 -2.68 22.84
CA ASN A 75 -7.22 -2.53 22.19
C ASN A 75 -6.07 -3.11 23.04
N GLN A 76 -6.19 -3.16 24.36
CA GLN A 76 -5.13 -3.71 25.20
C GLN A 76 -5.06 -5.24 25.01
N ALA A 77 -6.21 -5.91 24.92
CA ALA A 77 -6.29 -7.33 24.62
C ALA A 77 -5.73 -7.68 23.22
N VAL A 78 -5.79 -6.75 22.26
CA VAL A 78 -5.06 -6.90 20.98
C VAL A 78 -3.56 -6.93 21.22
N VAL A 79 -3.02 -5.95 21.95
CA VAL A 79 -1.59 -5.83 22.24
C VAL A 79 -1.10 -7.05 23.04
N ASP A 80 -1.82 -7.44 24.09
CA ASP A 80 -1.42 -8.53 24.98
C ASP A 80 -1.29 -9.88 24.25
N ALA A 81 -2.14 -10.13 23.26
CA ALA A 81 -2.19 -11.38 22.49
C ALA A 81 -1.31 -11.39 21.23
N SER A 82 -0.49 -10.35 21.00
CA SER A 82 0.24 -10.17 19.74
C SER A 82 1.74 -10.03 19.94
N ASP A 83 2.50 -10.52 18.96
CA ASP A 83 3.96 -10.32 18.86
C ASP A 83 4.27 -9.07 18.04
N VAL A 84 3.51 -8.86 16.96
CA VAL A 84 3.62 -7.69 16.08
C VAL A 84 2.30 -6.93 16.07
N VAL A 85 2.33 -5.65 16.44
CA VAL A 85 1.15 -4.80 16.57
C VAL A 85 1.14 -3.73 15.48
N PHE A 86 0.16 -3.82 14.58
CA PHE A 86 -0.15 -2.78 13.61
C PHE A 86 -1.03 -1.70 14.23
N VAL A 87 -0.61 -0.45 14.12
CA VAL A 87 -1.36 0.71 14.61
C VAL A 87 -1.85 1.52 13.41
N GLY A 88 -3.14 1.36 13.10
CA GLY A 88 -3.80 1.97 11.93
C GLY A 88 -5.08 2.69 12.33
N VAL A 89 -4.92 3.74 13.15
CA VAL A 89 -6.01 4.64 13.57
C VAL A 89 -5.94 5.96 12.81
N LEU A 90 -6.99 6.79 12.93
CA LEU A 90 -6.96 8.13 12.35
C LEU A 90 -5.84 8.97 12.97
N PRO A 91 -5.10 9.77 12.20
CA PRO A 91 -3.92 10.48 12.71
C PRO A 91 -4.17 11.30 13.97
N ARG A 92 -5.31 12.00 14.05
CA ARG A 92 -5.73 12.80 15.22
C ARG A 92 -5.94 12.01 16.52
N LEU A 93 -6.11 10.68 16.43
CA LEU A 93 -6.31 9.79 17.57
C LEU A 93 -5.05 8.98 17.92
N GLY A 94 -3.99 9.07 17.12
CA GLY A 94 -2.81 8.21 17.21
C GLY A 94 -2.15 8.26 18.58
N GLU A 95 -1.83 9.47 19.06
CA GLU A 95 -1.16 9.69 20.33
C GLU A 95 -1.99 9.24 21.53
N GLU A 96 -3.28 9.63 21.58
CA GLU A 96 -4.21 9.22 22.64
C GLU A 96 -4.32 7.70 22.73
N VAL A 97 -4.51 7.03 21.59
CA VAL A 97 -4.65 5.57 21.54
C VAL A 97 -3.36 4.89 21.98
N LEU A 98 -2.19 5.35 21.50
CA LEU A 98 -0.91 4.74 21.84
C LEU A 98 -0.60 4.89 23.34
N ARG A 99 -0.81 6.07 23.93
CA ARG A 99 -0.56 6.30 25.36
C ARG A 99 -1.49 5.52 26.30
N ALA A 100 -2.68 5.14 25.83
CA ALA A 100 -3.59 4.30 26.59
C ALA A 100 -3.17 2.82 26.63
N LEU A 101 -2.20 2.40 25.81
CA LEU A 101 -1.76 1.02 25.68
C LEU A 101 -0.49 0.76 26.49
N ARG A 102 -0.43 -0.42 27.09
CA ARG A 102 0.77 -0.93 27.78
C ARG A 102 1.47 -1.90 26.85
N PHE A 103 2.64 -1.51 26.37
CA PHE A 103 3.52 -2.37 25.59
C PHE A 103 4.57 -3.05 26.49
N SER A 104 5.34 -3.98 25.93
CA SER A 104 6.48 -4.62 26.57
C SER A 104 7.59 -4.81 25.55
N GLU A 105 8.81 -5.09 25.99
CA GLU A 105 9.99 -5.20 25.13
C GLU A 105 9.89 -6.27 24.05
N ARG A 106 9.01 -7.27 24.22
CA ARG A 106 8.80 -8.35 23.24
C ARG A 106 8.10 -7.88 21.95
N HIS A 107 7.35 -6.78 22.01
CA HIS A 107 6.50 -6.38 20.90
C HIS A 107 7.32 -5.73 19.78
N THR A 108 6.94 -5.99 18.55
CA THR A 108 7.25 -5.12 17.40
C THR A 108 6.03 -4.26 17.11
N VAL A 109 6.21 -2.95 16.94
CA VAL A 109 5.12 -2.02 16.60
C VAL A 109 5.31 -1.55 15.16
N VAL A 110 4.29 -1.74 14.33
CA VAL A 110 4.22 -1.22 12.96
C VAL A 110 3.18 -0.11 12.90
N SER A 111 3.66 1.14 12.91
CA SER A 111 2.81 2.32 12.82
C SER A 111 2.47 2.65 11.37
N LEU A 112 1.18 2.77 11.08
CA LEU A 112 0.64 3.24 9.80
C LEU A 112 0.17 4.70 9.89
N LEU A 113 0.52 5.41 10.98
CA LEU A 113 0.15 6.79 11.20
C LEU A 113 0.91 7.70 10.22
N SER A 114 0.18 8.42 9.36
CA SER A 114 0.77 9.19 8.27
C SER A 114 1.37 10.54 8.68
N THR A 115 1.05 11.07 9.87
CA THR A 115 1.51 12.42 10.28
C THR A 115 2.21 12.45 11.64
N MET A 116 2.27 11.34 12.38
CA MET A 116 2.93 11.29 13.68
C MET A 116 4.43 10.96 13.48
N PRO A 117 5.37 11.79 13.94
CA PRO A 117 6.79 11.50 13.88
C PRO A 117 7.15 10.18 14.58
N LEU A 118 8.07 9.41 14.03
CA LEU A 118 8.45 8.10 14.57
C LEU A 118 9.05 8.21 15.97
N ALA A 119 9.73 9.32 16.28
CA ALA A 119 10.22 9.60 17.63
C ALA A 119 9.08 9.68 18.66
N GLU A 120 7.96 10.30 18.32
CA GLU A 120 6.79 10.39 19.21
C GLU A 120 6.09 9.04 19.34
N VAL A 121 5.98 8.28 18.25
CA VAL A 121 5.45 6.90 18.30
C VAL A 121 6.29 6.04 19.24
N ARG A 122 7.63 6.10 19.13
CA ARG A 122 8.57 5.39 20.02
C ARG A 122 8.36 5.77 21.48
N ALA A 123 8.23 7.07 21.77
CA ALA A 123 7.98 7.54 23.13
C ALA A 123 6.66 6.99 23.70
N CYS A 124 5.60 6.92 22.89
CA CYS A 124 4.31 6.36 23.32
C CYS A 124 4.33 4.83 23.46
N CYS A 125 5.25 4.13 22.79
CA CYS A 125 5.33 2.67 22.81
C CYS A 125 6.35 2.11 23.80
N ALA A 126 7.00 2.94 24.63
CA ALA A 126 7.95 2.47 25.64
C ALA A 126 7.30 1.38 26.54
N PRO A 127 8.01 0.29 26.89
CA PRO A 127 9.45 0.07 26.74
C PRO A 127 9.87 -0.64 25.45
N VAL A 128 9.07 -0.66 24.37
CA VAL A 128 9.47 -1.30 23.11
C VAL A 128 10.82 -0.74 22.61
N PRO A 129 11.79 -1.58 22.23
CA PRO A 129 13.06 -1.12 21.68
C PRO A 129 12.84 -0.19 20.47
N PRO A 130 13.53 0.96 20.37
CA PRO A 130 13.35 1.90 19.26
C PRO A 130 13.51 1.29 17.85
N ALA A 131 14.35 0.25 17.72
CA ALA A 131 14.56 -0.49 16.49
C ALA A 131 13.36 -1.39 16.11
N SER A 132 12.53 -1.77 17.09
CA SER A 132 11.31 -2.58 16.92
C SER A 132 10.05 -1.73 16.74
N VAL A 133 10.19 -0.40 16.66
CA VAL A 133 9.12 0.52 16.26
C VAL A 133 9.38 0.97 14.84
N VAL A 134 8.56 0.48 13.92
CA VAL A 134 8.67 0.67 12.47
C VAL A 134 7.52 1.53 11.99
N ARG A 135 7.81 2.50 11.14
CA ARG A 135 6.81 3.18 10.34
C ARG A 135 6.69 2.50 8.99
N ALA A 136 5.46 2.24 8.54
CA ALA A 136 5.19 1.62 7.26
C ALA A 136 4.08 2.35 6.52
N ILE A 137 4.23 2.49 5.20
CA ILE A 137 3.25 3.15 4.33
C ILE A 137 2.92 2.19 3.17
N PRO A 138 2.05 1.20 3.43
CA PRO A 138 1.58 0.28 2.40
C PRO A 138 0.46 0.88 1.56
N LEU A 139 0.36 0.41 0.32
CA LEU A 139 -0.76 0.70 -0.58
C LEU A 139 -1.82 -0.42 -0.56
N PRO A 140 -3.10 -0.10 -0.81
CA PRO A 140 -4.21 -1.05 -0.70
C PRO A 140 -4.04 -2.43 -1.39
N PRO A 141 -3.34 -2.55 -2.53
CA PRO A 141 -3.12 -3.84 -3.18
C PRO A 141 -2.35 -4.89 -2.36
N VAL A 142 -1.83 -4.56 -1.17
CA VAL A 142 -1.37 -5.56 -0.19
C VAL A 142 -2.44 -6.61 0.14
N ALA A 143 -3.73 -6.26 0.05
CA ALA A 143 -4.85 -7.20 0.19
C ALA A 143 -4.83 -8.35 -0.82
N LYS A 144 -4.20 -8.14 -1.97
CA LYS A 144 -4.08 -9.10 -3.08
C LYS A 144 -2.65 -9.62 -3.23
N GLN A 145 -1.77 -9.36 -2.24
CA GLN A 145 -0.35 -9.71 -2.29
C GLN A 145 0.39 -9.08 -3.49
N ARG A 146 -0.07 -7.91 -3.95
CA ARG A 146 0.49 -7.14 -5.07
C ARG A 146 0.72 -5.67 -4.67
N GLY A 147 0.95 -5.44 -3.38
CA GLY A 147 1.15 -4.10 -2.83
C GLY A 147 2.53 -3.54 -3.08
N ALA A 148 2.70 -2.29 -2.64
CA ALA A 148 3.99 -1.67 -2.40
C ALA A 148 3.98 -1.07 -1.00
N CYS A 149 5.11 -1.12 -0.29
CA CYS A 149 5.26 -0.53 1.03
C CYS A 149 6.64 0.11 1.17
N VAL A 150 6.68 1.39 1.56
CA VAL A 150 7.93 2.00 2.08
C VAL A 150 7.94 1.89 3.60
N MET A 151 9.08 1.57 4.20
CA MET A 151 9.21 1.44 5.66
C MET A 151 10.52 2.00 6.22
N THR A 152 10.51 2.44 7.48
CA THR A 152 11.68 2.94 8.20
C THR A 152 11.54 2.73 9.72
N PRO A 153 12.63 2.43 10.45
CA PRO A 153 13.94 2.03 9.92
C PRO A 153 13.85 0.65 9.26
N ARG A 154 14.97 0.17 8.70
CA ARG A 154 15.13 -1.22 8.26
C ARG A 154 14.81 -2.18 9.40
N HIS A 155 13.98 -3.19 9.13
CA HIS A 155 13.59 -4.18 10.12
C HIS A 155 13.24 -5.51 9.44
N ALA A 156 14.20 -6.44 9.42
CA ALA A 156 14.15 -7.65 8.61
C ALA A 156 12.84 -8.48 8.76
N PRO A 157 12.31 -8.72 9.98
CA PRO A 157 11.03 -9.44 10.12
C PRO A 157 9.83 -8.72 9.47
N VAL A 158 9.79 -7.39 9.53
CA VAL A 158 8.68 -6.59 8.97
C VAL A 158 8.84 -6.44 7.46
N ALA A 159 10.07 -6.24 6.99
CA ALA A 159 10.38 -6.26 5.56
C ALA A 159 10.01 -7.61 4.93
N ALA A 160 10.41 -8.72 5.55
CA ALA A 160 10.07 -10.07 5.09
C ALA A 160 8.56 -10.32 5.05
N LEU A 161 7.79 -9.72 5.97
CA LEU A 161 6.33 -9.77 5.92
C LEU A 161 5.78 -8.99 4.72
N PHE A 162 6.18 -7.73 4.54
CA PHE A 162 5.70 -6.90 3.43
C PHE A 162 6.16 -7.42 2.06
N SER A 163 7.32 -8.05 1.95
CA SER A 163 7.78 -8.74 0.74
C SER A 163 6.86 -9.88 0.31
N LYS A 164 6.11 -10.49 1.24
CA LYS A 164 5.08 -11.49 0.91
C LYS A 164 3.77 -10.85 0.47
N LEU A 165 3.56 -9.57 0.79
CA LEU A 165 2.37 -8.80 0.43
C LEU A 165 2.59 -7.95 -0.84
N GLY A 166 3.80 -7.95 -1.41
CA GLY A 166 4.19 -7.19 -2.58
C GLY A 166 5.63 -6.69 -2.49
N THR A 167 5.93 -5.54 -3.09
CA THR A 167 7.28 -4.94 -3.04
C THR A 167 7.47 -4.13 -1.75
N VAL A 168 8.60 -4.31 -1.08
CA VAL A 168 8.99 -3.47 0.06
C VAL A 168 10.24 -2.65 -0.29
N VAL A 169 10.22 -1.38 0.09
CA VAL A 169 11.38 -0.49 0.01
C VAL A 169 11.71 -0.03 1.42
N GLU A 170 12.88 -0.43 1.91
CA GLU A 170 13.36 0.00 3.22
C GLU A 170 14.29 1.20 3.08
N VAL A 171 14.04 2.22 3.89
CA VAL A 171 14.84 3.44 3.95
C VAL A 171 15.35 3.69 5.37
N ASP A 172 16.47 4.37 5.50
CA ASP A 172 17.18 4.46 6.78
C ASP A 172 16.61 5.57 7.70
N SER A 173 15.87 6.53 7.14
CA SER A 173 15.34 7.68 7.89
C SER A 173 13.92 8.08 7.49
N GLU A 174 13.23 8.77 8.42
CA GLU A 174 11.95 9.43 8.11
C GLU A 174 12.09 10.53 7.05
N GLU A 175 13.27 11.16 6.94
CA GLU A 175 13.52 12.18 5.92
C GLU A 175 13.49 11.58 4.52
N GLU A 176 14.19 10.46 4.33
CA GLU A 176 14.16 9.73 3.06
C GLU A 176 12.75 9.20 2.78
N MET A 177 12.07 8.64 3.79
CA MET A 177 10.68 8.19 3.64
C MET A 177 9.76 9.32 3.17
N ARG A 178 9.86 10.54 3.71
CA ARG A 178 9.01 11.67 3.28
C ARG A 178 9.13 11.96 1.79
N LYS A 179 10.33 11.86 1.22
CA LYS A 179 10.57 12.02 -0.22
C LYS A 179 9.87 10.92 -1.02
N MET A 180 9.88 9.69 -0.52
CA MET A 180 9.22 8.53 -1.15
C MET A 180 7.69 8.59 -1.09
N ILE A 181 7.11 9.17 -0.03
CA ILE A 181 5.64 9.27 0.14
C ILE A 181 4.98 9.99 -1.04
N GLY A 182 5.64 11.01 -1.62
CA GLY A 182 5.09 11.73 -2.77
C GLY A 182 4.66 10.80 -3.91
N ILE A 183 5.42 9.73 -4.16
CA ILE A 183 5.11 8.74 -5.21
C ILE A 183 3.82 7.97 -4.89
N THR A 184 3.56 7.67 -3.62
CA THR A 184 2.34 6.97 -3.20
C THR A 184 1.07 7.80 -3.46
N CYS A 185 1.21 9.13 -3.57
CA CYS A 185 0.09 10.04 -3.86
C CYS A 185 -0.35 10.02 -5.34
N LEU A 186 0.38 9.34 -6.23
CA LEU A 186 0.05 9.25 -7.65
C LEU A 186 -1.10 8.29 -7.97
N MET A 187 -1.53 7.47 -7.01
CA MET A 187 -2.61 6.48 -7.21
C MET A 187 -3.90 7.12 -7.74
N GLY A 188 -4.33 8.24 -7.15
CA GLY A 188 -5.55 8.94 -7.58
C GLY A 188 -5.42 9.55 -8.97
N GLN A 189 -4.23 10.07 -9.30
CA GLN A 189 -3.94 10.58 -10.64
C GLN A 189 -4.04 9.45 -11.67
N LEU A 190 -3.44 8.28 -11.39
CA LEU A 190 -3.42 7.16 -12.32
C LEU A 190 -4.84 6.68 -12.63
N TYR A 191 -5.72 6.62 -11.62
CA TYR A 191 -7.13 6.30 -11.81
C TYR A 191 -7.86 7.37 -12.63
N ALA A 192 -7.54 8.65 -12.45
CA ALA A 192 -8.11 9.72 -13.27
C ALA A 192 -7.66 9.62 -14.74
N GLN A 193 -6.41 9.23 -15.02
CA GLN A 193 -5.96 8.95 -16.39
C GLN A 193 -6.71 7.78 -17.02
N GLN A 194 -6.90 6.69 -16.28
CA GLN A 194 -7.69 5.55 -16.74
C GLN A 194 -9.14 5.96 -17.04
N LEU A 195 -9.73 6.77 -16.17
CA LEU A 195 -11.09 7.29 -16.39
C LEU A 195 -11.15 8.16 -17.66
N ALA A 196 -10.19 9.06 -17.87
CA ALA A 196 -10.13 9.89 -19.08
C ALA A 196 -10.00 9.05 -20.36
N ALA A 197 -9.13 8.03 -20.34
CA ALA A 197 -8.98 7.11 -21.47
C ALA A 197 -10.25 6.28 -21.74
N GLN A 198 -10.95 5.87 -20.67
CA GLN A 198 -12.23 5.17 -20.79
C GLN A 198 -13.29 6.09 -21.42
N SER A 199 -13.44 7.31 -20.92
CA SER A 199 -14.40 8.29 -21.45
C SER A 199 -14.14 8.58 -22.93
N TRP A 200 -12.87 8.76 -23.31
CA TRP A 200 -12.50 8.97 -24.71
C TRP A 200 -12.93 7.80 -25.61
N LEU A 201 -12.72 6.54 -25.19
CA LEU A 201 -13.21 5.37 -25.95
C LEU A 201 -14.74 5.37 -26.11
N GLN A 202 -15.46 5.79 -25.07
CA GLN A 202 -16.92 5.90 -25.14
C GLN A 202 -17.37 6.98 -26.13
N GLU A 203 -16.67 8.11 -26.18
CA GLU A 203 -16.89 9.16 -27.19
C GLU A 203 -16.61 8.67 -28.62
N GLN A 204 -15.70 7.69 -28.79
CA GLN A 204 -15.47 7.00 -30.06
C GLN A 204 -16.52 5.91 -30.37
N GLY A 205 -17.56 5.76 -29.55
CA GLY A 205 -18.65 4.81 -29.76
C GLY A 205 -18.40 3.40 -29.20
N VAL A 206 -17.37 3.21 -28.36
CA VAL A 206 -17.12 1.92 -27.69
C VAL A 206 -18.03 1.76 -26.47
N ASP A 207 -18.61 0.56 -26.31
CA ASP A 207 -19.40 0.21 -25.12
C ASP A 207 -18.63 0.47 -23.82
N ALA A 208 -19.31 1.00 -22.79
CA ALA A 208 -18.72 1.37 -21.52
C ALA A 208 -17.99 0.20 -20.83
N GLY A 209 -18.58 -0.99 -20.87
CA GLY A 209 -17.99 -2.20 -20.29
C GLY A 209 -16.76 -2.65 -21.07
N ALA A 210 -16.81 -2.59 -22.41
CA ALA A 210 -15.66 -2.91 -23.26
C ALA A 210 -14.50 -1.92 -23.08
N ALA A 211 -14.80 -0.61 -23.02
CA ALA A 211 -13.83 0.44 -22.77
C ALA A 211 -13.12 0.26 -21.43
N ALA A 212 -13.89 0.06 -20.35
CA ALA A 212 -13.32 -0.17 -19.02
C ALA A 212 -12.43 -1.41 -18.96
N ARG A 213 -12.86 -2.53 -19.58
CA ARG A 213 -12.07 -3.76 -19.67
C ARG A 213 -10.76 -3.54 -20.43
N TRP A 214 -10.81 -2.84 -21.57
CA TRP A 214 -9.63 -2.61 -22.40
C TRP A 214 -8.63 -1.67 -21.72
N VAL A 215 -9.08 -0.53 -21.20
CA VAL A 215 -8.21 0.42 -20.48
C VAL A 215 -7.56 -0.25 -19.27
N GLY A 216 -8.34 -0.99 -18.48
CA GLY A 216 -7.81 -1.75 -17.35
C GLY A 216 -6.74 -2.76 -17.77
N ALA A 217 -6.96 -3.50 -18.85
CA ALA A 217 -5.99 -4.47 -19.36
C ALA A 217 -4.70 -3.81 -19.87
N VAL A 218 -4.80 -2.71 -20.62
CA VAL A 218 -3.64 -1.97 -21.15
C VAL A 218 -2.79 -1.40 -20.02
N TYR A 219 -3.39 -0.69 -19.07
CA TYR A 219 -2.63 -0.14 -17.93
C TYR A 219 -2.03 -1.26 -17.07
N HIS A 220 -2.76 -2.37 -16.88
CA HIS A 220 -2.23 -3.50 -16.14
C HIS A 220 -1.01 -4.11 -16.81
N THR A 221 -1.04 -4.37 -18.12
CA THR A 221 0.09 -4.99 -18.82
C THR A 221 1.32 -4.09 -18.84
N VAL A 222 1.16 -2.77 -19.02
CA VAL A 222 2.28 -1.80 -18.97
C VAL A 222 2.85 -1.70 -17.54
N SER A 223 1.98 -1.66 -16.53
CA SER A 223 2.42 -1.64 -15.13
C SER A 223 3.10 -2.95 -14.72
N TYR A 224 2.68 -4.08 -15.30
CA TYR A 224 3.28 -5.39 -15.06
C TYR A 224 4.68 -5.48 -15.66
N ASP A 225 4.85 -5.03 -16.90
CA ASP A 225 6.13 -5.01 -17.60
C ASP A 225 7.17 -4.15 -16.86
N SER A 226 6.73 -3.02 -16.31
CA SER A 226 7.58 -2.10 -15.54
C SER A 226 7.72 -2.43 -14.04
N ALA A 227 7.19 -3.56 -13.57
CA ALA A 227 7.08 -3.87 -12.13
C ALA A 227 8.40 -4.28 -11.44
N THR A 228 9.45 -4.62 -12.19
CA THR A 228 10.76 -5.03 -11.64
C THR A 228 11.88 -4.12 -12.14
N PRO A 229 11.90 -2.84 -11.76
CA PRO A 229 12.82 -1.86 -12.33
C PRO A 229 14.22 -1.91 -11.70
N GLY A 230 15.23 -1.68 -12.52
CA GLY A 230 16.53 -1.14 -12.13
C GLY A 230 16.60 0.38 -12.39
N PRO A 231 17.75 1.02 -12.13
CA PRO A 231 17.92 2.48 -12.26
C PRO A 231 17.52 3.04 -13.63
N ASP A 232 17.82 2.30 -14.71
CA ASP A 232 17.63 2.77 -16.09
C ASP A 232 16.35 2.23 -16.76
N THR A 233 15.61 1.33 -16.10
CA THR A 233 14.48 0.61 -16.71
C THR A 233 13.45 1.54 -17.33
N PHE A 234 13.05 2.60 -16.62
CA PHE A 234 12.02 3.52 -17.14
C PHE A 234 12.53 4.37 -18.30
N ALA A 235 13.82 4.72 -18.32
CA ALA A 235 14.41 5.44 -19.46
C ALA A 235 14.41 4.54 -20.70
N SER A 236 14.86 3.29 -20.56
CA SER A 236 14.86 2.32 -21.66
C SER A 236 13.45 2.03 -22.20
N LEU A 237 12.45 1.84 -21.32
CA LEU A 237 11.05 1.63 -21.75
C LEU A 237 10.49 2.82 -22.55
N VAL A 238 10.93 4.04 -22.23
CA VAL A 238 10.54 5.25 -22.97
C VAL A 238 11.29 5.36 -24.31
N GLU A 239 12.56 4.97 -24.36
CA GLU A 239 13.37 4.98 -25.59
C GLU A 239 12.99 3.89 -26.58
N GLU A 240 12.40 2.78 -26.11
CA GLU A 240 11.96 1.66 -26.95
C GLU A 240 10.80 2.04 -27.89
N GLN A 241 10.11 3.15 -27.64
CA GLN A 241 8.96 3.56 -28.47
C GLN A 241 9.41 3.86 -29.90
N THR A 242 8.72 3.28 -30.89
CA THR A 242 9.10 3.36 -32.30
C THR A 242 9.17 4.81 -32.78
N PRO A 243 10.31 5.29 -33.33
CA PRO A 243 10.42 6.61 -33.92
C PRO A 243 9.40 6.84 -35.05
N GLY A 244 8.66 7.94 -34.99
CA GLY A 244 7.54 8.25 -35.90
C GLY A 244 6.27 7.44 -35.63
N GLY A 245 6.25 6.59 -34.61
CA GLY A 245 5.12 5.72 -34.26
C GLY A 245 4.06 6.40 -33.39
N LEU A 246 2.91 5.74 -33.25
CA LEU A 246 1.76 6.25 -32.48
C LEU A 246 2.09 6.48 -31.00
N ASN A 247 2.89 5.61 -30.38
CA ASN A 247 3.29 5.78 -28.98
C ASN A 247 4.21 7.00 -28.78
N GLU A 248 5.14 7.24 -29.71
CA GLU A 248 6.01 8.43 -29.68
C GLU A 248 5.18 9.71 -29.86
N GLN A 249 4.17 9.70 -30.75
CA GLN A 249 3.26 10.83 -30.92
C GLN A 249 2.59 11.23 -29.60
N VAL A 250 1.95 10.29 -28.91
CA VAL A 250 1.29 10.57 -27.62
C VAL A 250 2.29 11.09 -26.59
N LEU A 251 3.48 10.48 -26.52
CA LEU A 251 4.53 10.90 -25.60
C LEU A 251 4.99 12.35 -25.87
N ARG A 252 5.20 12.72 -27.14
CA ARG A 252 5.59 14.07 -27.56
C ARG A 252 4.51 15.09 -27.20
N GLU A 253 3.27 14.84 -27.58
CA GLU A 253 2.14 15.74 -27.34
C GLU A 253 1.90 15.99 -25.84
N MET A 254 1.97 14.93 -25.01
CA MET A 254 1.85 15.06 -23.55
C MET A 254 3.01 15.87 -22.94
N ARG A 255 4.24 15.72 -23.47
CA ARG A 255 5.39 16.53 -23.02
C ARG A 255 5.23 17.99 -23.40
N GLU A 256 4.83 18.27 -24.64
CA GLU A 256 4.57 19.63 -25.14
C GLU A 256 3.45 20.32 -24.37
N ALA A 257 2.42 19.56 -23.97
CA ALA A 257 1.34 20.03 -23.09
C ALA A 257 1.77 20.23 -21.61
N GLY A 258 3.03 19.95 -21.26
CA GLY A 258 3.57 20.19 -19.92
C GLY A 258 3.24 19.12 -18.88
N ALA A 259 2.82 17.92 -19.26
CA ALA A 259 2.38 16.87 -18.32
C ALA A 259 3.45 16.48 -17.30
N SER A 260 4.71 16.34 -17.73
CA SER A 260 5.83 16.01 -16.84
C SER A 260 6.14 17.14 -15.85
N LEU A 261 5.98 18.40 -16.28
CA LEU A 261 6.16 19.57 -15.41
C LEU A 261 5.05 19.63 -14.36
N ALA A 262 3.79 19.43 -14.77
CA ALA A 262 2.65 19.39 -13.86
C ALA A 262 2.77 18.28 -12.81
N LEU A 263 3.27 17.09 -13.21
CA LEU A 263 3.57 15.99 -12.30
C LEU A 263 4.64 16.39 -11.27
N ARG A 264 5.77 16.93 -11.74
CA ARG A 264 6.86 17.39 -10.87
C ARG A 264 6.37 18.44 -9.88
N ASP A 265 5.67 19.46 -10.36
CA ASP A 265 5.17 20.55 -9.53
C ASP A 265 4.22 20.03 -8.45
N SER A 266 3.34 19.08 -8.81
CA SER A 266 2.42 18.44 -7.86
C SER A 266 3.15 17.65 -6.79
N LEU A 267 4.21 16.91 -7.15
CA LEU A 267 5.04 16.16 -6.21
C LEU A 267 5.82 17.09 -5.27
N ASP A 268 6.36 18.19 -5.79
CA ASP A 268 7.05 19.22 -4.99
C ASP A 268 6.11 19.84 -3.95
N ASP A 269 4.86 20.11 -4.31
CA ASP A 269 3.86 20.69 -3.39
C ASP A 269 3.42 19.69 -2.31
N VAL A 270 3.24 18.42 -2.69
CA VAL A 270 2.94 17.35 -1.73
C VAL A 270 4.10 17.21 -0.74
N LEU A 271 5.35 17.22 -1.22
CA LEU A 271 6.52 17.15 -0.35
C LEU A 271 6.60 18.37 0.57
N ALA A 272 6.41 19.58 0.04
CA ALA A 272 6.37 20.80 0.85
C ALA A 272 5.31 20.72 1.96
N ARG A 273 4.11 20.23 1.65
CA ARG A 273 3.04 20.00 2.63
C ARG A 273 3.41 18.99 3.70
N ILE A 274 4.04 17.87 3.32
CA ILE A 274 4.49 16.84 4.26
C ILE A 274 5.57 17.40 5.20
N GLU A 275 6.42 18.28 4.70
CA GLU A 275 7.49 18.93 5.46
C GLU A 275 7.06 20.19 6.21
N GLY A 276 5.78 20.60 6.11
CA GLY A 276 5.27 21.81 6.74
C GLY A 276 5.83 23.12 6.15
N ARG A 277 6.35 23.06 4.91
CA ARG A 277 6.87 24.22 4.18
C ARG A 277 5.79 24.80 3.25
N PRO A 278 5.86 26.11 2.92
CA PRO A 278 4.97 26.69 1.93
C PRO A 278 5.20 26.06 0.54
N ALA A 279 4.12 25.89 -0.22
CA ALA A 279 4.19 25.52 -1.63
C ALA A 279 4.81 26.65 -2.46
N ALA A 280 5.41 26.31 -3.59
CA ALA A 280 5.93 27.32 -4.51
C ALA A 280 4.78 28.15 -5.09
N ALA A 281 4.99 29.47 -5.20
CA ALA A 281 4.07 30.36 -5.88
C ALA A 281 4.06 30.00 -7.38
N ARG A 282 2.93 29.49 -7.85
CA ARG A 282 2.69 29.13 -9.25
C ARG A 282 1.29 29.61 -9.63
N GLU A 283 1.12 30.13 -10.84
CA GLU A 283 -0.21 30.37 -11.39
C GLU A 283 -0.90 29.02 -11.63
N ARG A 284 -2.11 28.85 -11.10
CA ARG A 284 -2.85 27.59 -11.19
C ARG A 284 -4.29 27.85 -11.58
N THR A 285 -4.80 27.00 -12.46
CA THR A 285 -6.24 26.86 -12.67
C THR A 285 -6.83 26.18 -11.43
N ALA A 286 -7.92 26.71 -10.89
CA ALA A 286 -8.53 26.13 -9.69
C ALA A 286 -9.06 24.71 -9.98
N TYR A 287 -8.66 23.74 -9.17
CA TYR A 287 -9.22 22.40 -9.22
C TYR A 287 -10.63 22.43 -8.60
N SER A 288 -11.64 21.99 -9.36
CA SER A 288 -12.99 21.72 -8.83
C SER A 288 -13.11 20.24 -8.52
N SER A 289 -13.37 19.92 -7.25
CA SER A 289 -13.59 18.55 -6.80
C SER A 289 -15.00 18.02 -7.07
N SER A 290 -15.89 18.80 -7.70
CA SER A 290 -17.19 18.30 -8.08
C SER A 290 -17.04 17.38 -9.30
N PRO A 291 -17.52 16.12 -9.26
CA PRO A 291 -17.80 15.43 -10.50
C PRO A 291 -18.76 16.34 -11.28
N ALA A 292 -18.40 16.69 -12.51
CA ALA A 292 -19.34 17.34 -13.41
C ALA A 292 -20.62 16.48 -13.39
N ASP A 293 -21.72 17.06 -12.93
CA ASP A 293 -23.03 16.42 -12.90
C ASP A 293 -23.35 15.98 -14.33
N PRO A 294 -23.35 14.67 -14.64
CA PRO A 294 -23.72 14.20 -15.96
C PRO A 294 -25.24 14.13 -15.98
N SER A 295 -25.89 15.30 -15.99
CA SER A 295 -27.32 15.40 -16.23
C SER A 295 -27.54 15.94 -17.65
N PRO A 296 -28.53 15.38 -18.37
CA PRO A 296 -28.65 15.41 -19.83
C PRO A 296 -28.94 16.79 -20.44
#